data_AF-A0A0N1GIY6-F1
#
_entry.id   AF-A0A0N1GIY6-F1
#
_cell.length_a   1.000
_cell.length_b   1.000
_cell.length_c   1.000
_cell.angle_alpha   90.00
_cell.angle_beta   90.00
_cell.angle_gamma   90.00
#
_symmetry.space_group_name_H-M   'P 1'
#
loop_
_entity.id
_entity.type
_entity.pdbx_description
1 polymer ?
#
loop_
_entity_poly.entity_id
_entity_poly.type
_entity_poly.pdbx_seq_one_letter_code
_entity_poly.pdbx_strand_id
1 'polypeptide(L)'
;MRRLIACLAAATAVLGGLTAAAPSATAADSGTFSVLSYNVAGLPESLSSAPTPRESSTTTIGERIAPYDIVHVEEDFNYHAYLYAADTSHAYRTPTSGGAGIGSGLNTLSKIPYDTDDFERVGWNSCQLDSGDCLTPKGFTFMRERLAEGVYVDFYNLHTNAGTNDGDEASRADNLNQLTAFIQSHSAGNAVVVMGDTNTRYTRTADTIAEFGAANGLTDAWVQLVRGGTPPAKGSDALVCDQTGATVPNTCEVVDKILYRSSKLVSLNATSYDNEHAKFLTDDGLMLSDHDPITASFSWSRTASFQLSDQFGGPHGDYYTDIDSVPAGARATAVSLRSGARVDQMGLTLAGGTTLAHGGTGGTASSLTLGSGEYVTGAQLCEGQKDGNTRIFYAKFTTNLGNSLAGGTTTSDCVTRTAPSGWQIAGFHGRSGDEVDKIGFIYTQR
;
A
#
# COMPACT_ATOMS: atom_id res chain seq x y z
N MET A 1 -3.14 28.93 73.87
CA MET A 1 -3.77 28.14 72.79
C MET A 1 -2.73 27.91 71.70
N ARG A 2 -2.35 26.65 71.51
CA ARG A 2 -1.31 26.16 70.61
C ARG A 2 -1.74 26.36 69.15
N ARG A 3 -0.90 26.94 68.29
CA ARG A 3 -1.04 26.87 66.82
C ARG A 3 0.00 25.90 66.29
N LEU A 4 -0.48 24.74 65.84
CA LEU A 4 0.30 23.69 65.19
C LEU A 4 0.55 24.08 63.73
N ILE A 5 1.82 24.02 63.35
CA ILE A 5 2.32 24.08 61.98
C ILE A 5 2.13 22.69 61.38
N ALA A 6 1.38 22.57 60.29
CA ALA A 6 1.28 21.34 59.51
C ALA A 6 2.16 21.47 58.26
N CYS A 7 3.27 20.74 58.24
CA CYS A 7 4.11 20.54 57.07
C CYS A 7 3.40 19.57 56.10
N LEU A 8 3.11 20.01 54.87
CA LEU A 8 2.82 19.11 53.76
C LEU A 8 4.16 18.67 53.15
N ALA A 9 4.51 17.39 53.31
CA ALA A 9 5.55 16.74 52.52
C ALA A 9 4.90 16.20 51.23
N ALA A 10 5.25 16.79 50.09
CA ALA A 10 4.89 16.26 48.78
C ALA A 10 5.87 15.12 48.42
N ALA A 11 5.38 13.88 48.42
CA ALA A 11 6.12 12.74 47.89
C ALA A 11 5.95 12.70 46.36
N THR A 12 6.99 13.07 45.61
CA THR A 12 7.07 12.83 44.17
C THR A 12 7.36 11.36 43.92
N ALA A 13 6.34 10.61 43.49
CA ALA A 13 6.51 9.25 42.98
C ALA A 13 7.19 9.31 41.59
N VAL A 14 8.38 8.74 41.49
CA VAL A 14 9.08 8.53 40.21
C VAL A 14 8.37 7.36 39.50
N LEU A 15 7.50 7.67 38.55
CA LEU A 15 6.99 6.71 37.58
C LEU A 15 8.14 6.38 36.62
N GLY A 16 8.87 5.31 36.92
CA GLY A 16 9.75 4.66 35.95
C GLY A 16 8.91 4.18 34.78
N GLY A 17 9.02 4.86 33.64
CA GLY A 17 8.42 4.43 32.39
C GLY A 17 9.02 3.08 32.00
N LEU A 18 8.22 2.03 32.15
CA LEU A 18 8.44 0.78 31.43
C LEU A 18 8.16 1.08 29.96
N THR A 19 9.22 1.37 29.20
CA THR A 19 9.14 1.24 27.74
C THR A 19 8.94 -0.25 27.45
N ALA A 20 7.68 -0.64 27.23
CA ALA A 20 7.40 -1.90 26.59
C ALA A 20 8.08 -1.83 25.21
N ALA A 21 9.20 -2.53 25.05
CA ALA A 21 9.76 -2.77 23.73
C ALA A 21 8.65 -3.43 22.92
N ALA A 22 8.24 -2.77 21.82
CA ALA A 22 7.32 -3.39 20.87
C ALA A 22 7.89 -4.77 20.51
N PRO A 23 7.06 -5.83 20.50
CA PRO A 23 7.54 -7.15 20.12
C PRO A 23 8.23 -7.02 18.77
N SER A 24 9.48 -7.50 18.67
CA SER A 24 10.18 -7.60 17.40
C SER A 24 9.27 -8.37 16.45
N ALA A 25 8.77 -7.70 15.42
CA ALA A 25 8.05 -8.37 14.34
C ALA A 25 8.96 -9.50 13.85
N THR A 26 8.53 -10.74 14.01
CA THR A 26 9.26 -11.89 13.49
C THR A 26 9.51 -11.66 12.00
N ALA A 27 10.77 -11.64 11.59
CA ALA A 27 11.15 -11.65 10.17
C ALA A 27 10.57 -12.92 9.55
N ALA A 28 9.40 -12.80 8.94
CA ALA A 28 8.77 -13.86 8.19
C ALA A 28 9.22 -13.77 6.73
N ASP A 29 9.61 -14.90 6.17
CA ASP A 29 10.04 -14.98 4.77
C ASP A 29 8.94 -15.50 3.85
N SER A 30 7.79 -15.87 4.43
CA SER A 30 6.60 -16.30 3.72
C SER A 30 5.38 -16.23 4.62
N GLY A 31 4.21 -16.18 4.01
CA GLY A 31 2.94 -16.24 4.72
C GLY A 31 1.76 -16.30 3.76
N THR A 32 0.59 -16.04 4.32
CA THR A 32 -0.66 -15.93 3.56
C THR A 32 -1.45 -14.73 4.05
N PHE A 33 -2.27 -14.16 3.18
CA PHE A 33 -3.30 -13.21 3.56
C PHE A 33 -4.52 -13.36 2.63
N SER A 34 -5.67 -12.94 3.10
CA SER A 34 -6.92 -12.90 2.34
C SER A 34 -7.39 -11.46 2.13
N VAL A 35 -8.01 -11.21 0.99
CA VAL A 35 -8.53 -9.88 0.64
C VAL A 35 -10.02 -9.92 0.34
N LEU A 36 -10.73 -8.83 0.57
CA LEU A 36 -12.11 -8.63 0.13
C LEU A 36 -12.21 -7.26 -0.55
N SER A 37 -12.85 -7.19 -1.72
CA SER A 37 -13.31 -5.94 -2.32
C SER A 37 -14.83 -5.95 -2.31
N TYR A 38 -15.41 -4.84 -1.86
CA TYR A 38 -16.86 -4.74 -1.75
C TYR A 38 -17.36 -3.30 -1.86
N ASN A 39 -18.05 -2.99 -2.95
CA ASN A 39 -18.92 -1.83 -3.01
C ASN A 39 -20.09 -2.01 -2.02
N VAL A 40 -20.14 -1.18 -0.97
CA VAL A 40 -21.11 -1.30 0.14
C VAL A 40 -22.38 -0.47 -0.06
N ALA A 41 -22.50 0.23 -1.19
CA ALA A 41 -23.65 1.04 -1.57
C ALA A 41 -24.07 2.06 -0.49
N GLY A 42 -23.10 2.75 0.11
CA GLY A 42 -23.28 3.65 1.25
C GLY A 42 -23.78 5.06 0.90
N LEU A 43 -24.35 5.26 -0.30
CA LEU A 43 -25.10 6.48 -0.65
C LEU A 43 -26.29 6.70 0.30
N PRO A 44 -26.77 7.95 0.49
CA PRO A 44 -27.99 8.21 1.25
C PRO A 44 -29.14 7.29 0.82
N GLU A 45 -29.93 6.78 1.78
CA GLU A 45 -30.99 5.77 1.54
C GLU A 45 -31.83 6.02 0.28
N SER A 46 -32.26 7.26 0.05
CA SER A 46 -33.11 7.64 -1.09
C SER A 46 -32.43 7.59 -2.46
N LEU A 47 -31.10 7.48 -2.48
CA LEU A 47 -30.24 7.48 -3.67
C LEU A 47 -29.52 6.15 -3.89
N SER A 48 -29.54 5.25 -2.90
CA SER A 48 -28.92 3.93 -3.04
C SER A 48 -29.79 3.00 -3.89
N SER A 49 -29.13 2.19 -4.71
CA SER A 49 -29.79 1.17 -5.55
C SER A 49 -29.95 -0.18 -4.84
N ALA A 50 -29.39 -0.32 -3.64
CA ALA A 50 -29.36 -1.58 -2.95
C ALA A 50 -30.71 -1.92 -2.28
N PRO A 51 -31.07 -3.21 -2.18
CA PRO A 51 -32.45 -3.64 -1.95
C PRO A 51 -32.90 -3.57 -0.47
N THR A 52 -31.98 -3.27 0.44
CA THR A 52 -32.19 -3.33 1.90
C THR A 52 -31.83 -2.01 2.58
N PRO A 53 -32.34 -1.72 3.80
CA PRO A 53 -32.00 -0.50 4.52
C PRO A 53 -30.49 -0.36 4.75
N ARG A 54 -29.93 0.81 4.45
CA ARG A 54 -28.47 1.02 4.41
C ARG A 54 -27.82 0.93 5.78
N GLU A 55 -28.43 1.47 6.82
CA GLU A 55 -27.85 1.44 8.18
C GLU A 55 -27.65 0.01 8.69
N SER A 56 -28.72 -0.80 8.69
CA SER A 56 -28.65 -2.18 9.15
C SER A 56 -27.75 -3.02 8.25
N SER A 57 -27.81 -2.82 6.93
CA SER A 57 -26.99 -3.59 5.99
C SER A 57 -25.52 -3.27 6.15
N THR A 58 -25.15 -1.99 6.25
CA THR A 58 -23.76 -1.55 6.46
C THR A 58 -23.21 -2.04 7.80
N THR A 59 -24.04 -2.04 8.86
CA THR A 59 -23.68 -2.63 10.15
C THR A 59 -23.35 -4.12 9.99
N THR A 60 -24.25 -4.89 9.36
CA THR A 60 -24.04 -6.32 9.11
C THR A 60 -22.83 -6.59 8.22
N ILE A 61 -22.56 -5.74 7.22
CA ILE A 61 -21.34 -5.82 6.42
C ILE A 61 -20.11 -5.70 7.34
N GLY A 62 -20.07 -4.67 8.20
CA GLY A 62 -18.97 -4.47 9.17
C GLY A 62 -18.75 -5.67 10.10
N GLU A 63 -19.82 -6.37 10.50
CA GLU A 63 -19.71 -7.60 11.29
C GLU A 63 -19.12 -8.78 10.49
N ARG A 64 -19.47 -8.88 9.20
CA ARG A 64 -19.18 -10.05 8.35
C ARG A 64 -17.85 -9.99 7.62
N ILE A 65 -17.20 -8.82 7.58
CA ILE A 65 -15.87 -8.68 6.97
C ILE A 65 -14.72 -9.19 7.86
N ALA A 66 -14.97 -9.49 9.13
CA ALA A 66 -13.98 -9.97 10.10
C ALA A 66 -13.07 -11.13 9.63
N PRO A 67 -13.52 -12.11 8.81
CA PRO A 67 -12.68 -13.21 8.36
C PRO A 67 -11.55 -12.81 7.41
N TYR A 68 -11.66 -11.70 6.68
CA TYR A 68 -10.67 -11.29 5.66
C TYR A 68 -9.55 -10.47 6.30
N ASP A 69 -8.34 -10.46 5.72
CA ASP A 69 -7.20 -9.74 6.32
C ASP A 69 -7.11 -8.29 5.86
N ILE A 70 -7.45 -8.02 4.60
CA ILE A 70 -7.45 -6.69 3.99
C ILE A 70 -8.77 -6.50 3.25
N VAL A 71 -9.53 -5.48 3.62
CA VAL A 71 -10.86 -5.20 3.08
C VAL A 71 -10.83 -3.82 2.44
N HIS A 72 -11.02 -3.77 1.12
CA HIS A 72 -11.34 -2.55 0.40
C HIS A 72 -12.86 -2.43 0.32
N VAL A 73 -13.35 -1.27 0.75
CA VAL A 73 -14.75 -0.90 0.57
C VAL A 73 -14.86 0.31 -0.34
N GLU A 74 -15.84 0.23 -1.24
CA GLU A 74 -16.21 1.28 -2.19
C GLU A 74 -17.62 1.77 -1.86
N GLU A 75 -17.94 3.00 -2.24
CA GLU A 75 -19.16 3.70 -1.81
C GLU A 75 -19.37 3.77 -0.29
N ASP A 76 -18.31 3.67 0.51
CA ASP A 76 -18.37 3.85 1.96
C ASP A 76 -18.45 5.36 2.31
N PHE A 77 -19.65 5.92 2.11
CA PHE A 77 -19.96 7.33 2.28
C PHE A 77 -20.68 7.61 3.61
N ASN A 78 -22.02 7.59 3.61
CA ASN A 78 -22.85 8.16 4.67
C ASN A 78 -23.02 7.23 5.87
N TYR A 79 -22.74 5.94 5.70
CA TYR A 79 -22.93 4.91 6.73
C TYR A 79 -21.61 4.39 7.31
N HIS A 80 -20.48 5.03 6.98
CA HIS A 80 -19.13 4.69 7.43
C HIS A 80 -19.00 4.44 8.93
N ALA A 81 -19.64 5.28 9.75
CA ALA A 81 -19.57 5.12 11.20
C ALA A 81 -20.15 3.78 11.68
N TYR A 82 -21.19 3.27 11.02
CA TYR A 82 -21.78 1.97 11.33
C TYR A 82 -20.89 0.82 10.89
N LEU A 83 -20.31 0.89 9.68
CA LEU A 83 -19.33 -0.08 9.20
C LEU A 83 -18.16 -0.22 10.18
N TYR A 84 -17.57 0.92 10.58
CA TYR A 84 -16.39 0.96 11.44
C TYR A 84 -16.72 0.61 12.89
N ALA A 85 -17.90 0.94 13.39
CA ALA A 85 -18.30 0.57 14.74
C ALA A 85 -18.55 -0.94 14.87
N ALA A 86 -19.05 -1.58 13.81
CA ALA A 86 -19.38 -3.00 13.78
C ALA A 86 -18.14 -3.89 13.57
N ASP A 87 -17.18 -3.46 12.74
CA ASP A 87 -15.91 -4.18 12.64
C ASP A 87 -15.09 -4.04 13.92
N THR A 88 -14.64 -5.17 14.46
CA THR A 88 -13.74 -5.22 15.63
C THR A 88 -12.44 -5.96 15.34
N SER A 89 -12.25 -6.43 14.10
CA SER A 89 -11.12 -7.29 13.74
C SER A 89 -9.95 -6.55 13.11
N HIS A 90 -10.20 -5.45 12.41
CA HIS A 90 -9.17 -4.73 11.66
C HIS A 90 -8.63 -3.54 12.46
N ALA A 91 -7.40 -3.66 12.96
CA ALA A 91 -6.77 -2.63 13.78
C ALA A 91 -6.25 -1.43 12.98
N TYR A 92 -5.99 -1.61 11.68
CA TYR A 92 -5.40 -0.59 10.81
C TYR A 92 -6.46 -0.16 9.81
N ARG A 93 -6.86 1.11 9.87
CA ARG A 93 -7.96 1.63 9.06
C ARG A 93 -7.58 2.96 8.45
N THR A 94 -8.05 3.22 7.25
CA THR A 94 -7.86 4.53 6.60
C THR A 94 -8.88 5.53 7.11
N PRO A 95 -8.56 6.83 7.21
CA PRO A 95 -9.54 7.84 7.54
C PRO A 95 -10.56 8.04 6.39
N THR A 96 -11.83 8.22 6.75
CA THR A 96 -12.87 8.62 5.80
C THR A 96 -12.58 9.99 5.17
N SER A 97 -13.00 10.14 3.91
CA SER A 97 -12.96 11.42 3.19
C SER A 97 -14.28 12.20 3.26
N GLY A 98 -15.28 11.68 3.99
CA GLY A 98 -16.60 12.31 4.15
C GLY A 98 -17.71 11.56 3.40
N GLY A 99 -18.94 12.08 3.52
CA GLY A 99 -20.12 11.52 2.86
C GLY A 99 -20.19 11.81 1.36
N ALA A 100 -21.24 11.31 0.72
CA ALA A 100 -21.44 11.47 -0.72
C ALA A 100 -21.49 12.96 -1.10
N GLY A 101 -20.81 13.31 -2.20
CA GLY A 101 -20.63 14.70 -2.65
C GLY A 101 -19.41 15.41 -2.08
N ILE A 102 -18.72 14.81 -1.11
CA ILE A 102 -17.50 15.36 -0.50
C ILE A 102 -16.38 14.32 -0.48
N GLY A 103 -16.69 13.09 -0.07
CA GLY A 103 -15.74 12.00 0.04
C GLY A 103 -15.68 11.11 -1.21
N SER A 104 -14.60 10.33 -1.31
CA SER A 104 -14.40 9.36 -2.39
C SER A 104 -15.16 8.05 -2.21
N GLY A 105 -15.60 7.75 -0.98
CA GLY A 105 -16.23 6.47 -0.64
C GLY A 105 -15.25 5.30 -0.61
N LEU A 106 -13.94 5.56 -0.69
CA LEU A 106 -12.90 4.54 -0.69
C LEU A 106 -12.22 4.48 0.67
N ASN A 107 -12.31 3.33 1.32
CA ASN A 107 -11.64 3.09 2.59
C ASN A 107 -11.07 1.66 2.65
N THR A 108 -10.05 1.47 3.46
CA THR A 108 -9.42 0.17 3.73
C THR A 108 -9.49 -0.15 5.21
N LEU A 109 -9.87 -1.39 5.53
CA LEU A 109 -9.78 -2.00 6.86
C LEU A 109 -8.81 -3.18 6.76
N SER A 110 -7.75 -3.17 7.57
CA SER A 110 -6.68 -4.16 7.50
C SER A 110 -6.29 -4.69 8.88
N LYS A 111 -5.95 -5.98 8.94
CA LYS A 111 -5.27 -6.62 10.07
C LYS A 111 -3.75 -6.44 9.99
N ILE A 112 -3.25 -6.02 8.83
CA ILE A 112 -1.83 -5.83 8.54
C ILE A 112 -1.53 -4.33 8.71
N PRO A 113 -0.41 -3.96 9.35
CA PRO A 113 0.01 -2.58 9.45
C PRO A 113 0.43 -2.05 8.08
N TYR A 114 0.05 -0.82 7.78
CA TYR A 114 0.54 -0.09 6.62
C TYR A 114 1.41 1.10 7.02
N ASP A 115 2.25 1.55 6.09
CA ASP A 115 3.01 2.79 6.25
C ASP A 115 2.05 3.98 6.11
N THR A 116 1.73 4.63 7.22
CA THR A 116 0.77 5.75 7.26
C THR A 116 1.24 6.98 6.51
N ASP A 117 2.55 7.11 6.30
CA ASP A 117 3.11 8.19 5.47
C ASP A 117 2.86 7.95 3.97
N ASP A 118 2.61 6.71 3.55
CA ASP A 118 2.40 6.32 2.17
C ASP A 118 0.90 6.11 1.82
N PHE A 119 -0.02 6.64 2.64
CA PHE A 119 -1.44 6.63 2.30
C PHE A 119 -1.81 7.86 1.44
N GLU A 120 -2.24 7.60 0.20
CA GLU A 120 -2.65 8.65 -0.74
C GLU A 120 -4.07 8.39 -1.26
N ARG A 121 -4.81 9.48 -1.55
CA ARG A 121 -6.15 9.44 -2.14
C ARG A 121 -6.18 10.38 -3.33
N VAL A 122 -6.51 9.84 -4.50
CA VAL A 122 -6.43 10.54 -5.78
C VAL A 122 -7.78 10.51 -6.46
N GLY A 123 -8.31 11.69 -6.79
CA GLY A 123 -9.54 11.82 -7.57
C GLY A 123 -9.29 11.56 -9.06
N TRP A 124 -10.30 11.04 -9.75
CA TRP A 124 -10.25 10.89 -11.19
C TRP A 124 -10.24 12.25 -11.90
N ASN A 125 -9.42 12.35 -12.95
CA ASN A 125 -9.41 13.53 -13.83
C ASN A 125 -10.58 13.55 -14.83
N SER A 126 -11.19 12.40 -15.08
CA SER A 126 -12.27 12.19 -16.04
C SER A 126 -13.46 11.51 -15.36
N CYS A 127 -14.65 12.03 -15.61
CA CYS A 127 -15.92 11.49 -15.14
C CYS A 127 -17.03 11.86 -16.13
N GLN A 128 -18.07 11.04 -16.20
CA GLN A 128 -19.25 11.27 -16.99
C GLN A 128 -20.38 11.89 -16.13
N LEU A 129 -21.00 12.97 -16.63
CA LEU A 129 -21.94 13.77 -15.83
C LEU A 129 -23.32 13.10 -15.66
N ASP A 130 -23.83 12.43 -16.69
CA ASP A 130 -25.18 11.87 -16.70
C ASP A 130 -25.32 10.53 -15.97
N SER A 131 -24.20 9.89 -15.61
CA SER A 131 -24.14 8.72 -14.74
C SER A 131 -24.07 9.08 -13.24
N GLY A 132 -23.95 10.38 -12.91
CA GLY A 132 -23.80 10.86 -11.53
C GLY A 132 -22.41 10.69 -10.94
N ASP A 133 -21.46 10.08 -11.67
CA ASP A 133 -20.08 9.84 -11.22
C ASP A 133 -19.34 11.13 -10.88
N CYS A 134 -19.63 12.23 -11.58
CA CYS A 134 -19.06 13.54 -11.30
C CYS A 134 -19.64 14.24 -10.05
N LEU A 135 -20.69 13.69 -9.44
CA LEU A 135 -21.36 14.31 -8.28
C LEU A 135 -20.64 14.00 -6.96
N THR A 136 -19.66 13.10 -6.97
CA THR A 136 -18.83 12.75 -5.81
C THR A 136 -17.39 12.50 -6.29
N PRO A 137 -16.34 12.80 -5.50
CA PRO A 137 -14.96 12.66 -5.96
C PRO A 137 -14.50 11.19 -5.98
N LYS A 138 -15.02 10.40 -6.92
CA LYS A 138 -14.53 9.05 -7.22
C LYS A 138 -13.04 9.08 -7.58
N GLY A 139 -12.36 7.95 -7.37
CA GLY A 139 -10.93 7.91 -7.48
C GLY A 139 -10.32 6.55 -7.16
N PHE A 140 -9.11 6.61 -6.63
CA PHE A 140 -8.43 5.49 -6.00
C PHE A 140 -7.69 5.92 -4.73
N THR A 141 -7.40 4.97 -3.85
CA THR A 141 -6.43 5.13 -2.78
C THR A 141 -5.21 4.24 -3.03
N PHE A 142 -4.08 4.65 -2.50
CA PHE A 142 -2.84 3.89 -2.46
C PHE A 142 -2.39 3.74 -1.01
N MET A 143 -1.85 2.57 -0.66
CA MET A 143 -1.19 2.33 0.62
C MET A 143 -0.14 1.22 0.50
N ARG A 144 0.87 1.26 1.37
CA ARG A 144 1.91 0.24 1.45
C ARG A 144 1.74 -0.65 2.68
N GLU A 145 1.20 -1.84 2.47
CA GLU A 145 1.01 -2.85 3.53
C GLU A 145 2.33 -3.54 3.86
N ARG A 146 2.62 -3.71 5.17
CA ARG A 146 3.86 -4.30 5.69
C ARG A 146 3.59 -5.72 6.18
N LEU A 147 3.76 -6.70 5.30
CA LEU A 147 3.57 -8.12 5.60
C LEU A 147 4.57 -8.64 6.66
N ALA A 148 5.80 -8.15 6.60
CA ALA A 148 6.87 -8.40 7.57
C ALA A 148 7.89 -7.25 7.48
N GLU A 149 8.90 -7.24 8.36
CA GLU A 149 10.00 -6.28 8.25
C GLU A 149 10.64 -6.32 6.86
N GLY A 150 10.68 -5.18 6.17
CA GLY A 150 11.21 -5.08 4.82
C GLY A 150 10.42 -5.82 3.72
N VAL A 151 9.23 -6.36 4.03
CA VAL A 151 8.37 -7.03 3.05
C VAL A 151 7.09 -6.22 2.88
N TYR A 152 6.99 -5.56 1.73
CA TYR A 152 5.92 -4.64 1.41
C TYR A 152 5.15 -5.06 0.17
N VAL A 153 3.85 -4.79 0.18
CA VAL A 153 2.97 -4.89 -0.99
C VAL A 153 2.17 -3.60 -1.09
N ASP A 154 2.14 -3.05 -2.30
CA ASP A 154 1.43 -1.83 -2.62
C ASP A 154 -0.03 -2.17 -2.98
N PHE A 155 -0.98 -1.62 -2.21
CA PHE A 155 -2.42 -1.87 -2.38
C PHE A 155 -3.13 -0.66 -2.95
N TYR A 156 -4.04 -0.92 -3.89
CA TYR A 156 -4.87 0.09 -4.54
C TYR A 156 -6.35 -0.26 -4.38
N ASN A 157 -7.13 0.64 -3.77
CA ASN A 157 -8.60 0.60 -3.77
C ASN A 157 -9.10 1.56 -4.85
N LEU A 158 -10.00 1.14 -5.73
CA LEU A 158 -10.51 1.99 -6.82
C LEU A 158 -12.00 1.83 -7.04
N HIS A 159 -12.64 2.93 -7.43
CA HIS A 159 -14.01 2.91 -7.95
C HIS A 159 -14.05 3.81 -9.19
N THR A 160 -14.04 3.19 -10.37
CA THR A 160 -14.03 3.92 -11.66
C THR A 160 -15.43 4.30 -12.14
N ASN A 161 -15.53 5.10 -13.21
CA ASN A 161 -16.79 5.56 -13.77
C ASN A 161 -17.78 4.42 -14.07
N ALA A 162 -19.00 4.53 -13.52
CA ALA A 162 -20.08 3.58 -13.73
C ALA A 162 -20.76 3.76 -15.09
N GLY A 163 -21.70 2.90 -15.44
CA GLY A 163 -22.49 3.02 -16.67
C GLY A 163 -21.83 2.46 -17.93
N THR A 164 -22.55 2.59 -19.05
CA THR A 164 -22.25 1.92 -20.33
C THR A 164 -22.53 2.79 -21.56
N ASN A 165 -22.78 4.09 -21.40
CA ASN A 165 -22.82 5.01 -22.52
C ASN A 165 -21.38 5.33 -22.98
N ASP A 166 -21.21 5.82 -24.21
CA ASP A 166 -19.86 6.10 -24.77
C ASP A 166 -18.98 6.99 -23.88
N GLY A 167 -19.58 7.94 -23.16
CA GLY A 167 -18.88 8.83 -22.21
C GLY A 167 -18.44 8.11 -20.93
N ASP A 168 -19.25 7.18 -20.44
CA ASP A 168 -18.91 6.32 -19.30
C ASP A 168 -17.69 5.46 -19.62
N GLU A 169 -17.72 4.80 -20.78
CA GLU A 169 -16.66 3.88 -21.21
C GLU A 169 -15.36 4.64 -21.49
N ALA A 170 -15.44 5.82 -22.10
CA ALA A 170 -14.29 6.70 -22.30
C ALA A 170 -13.68 7.17 -20.96
N SER A 171 -14.51 7.64 -20.03
CA SER A 171 -14.06 8.10 -18.71
C SER A 171 -13.41 6.97 -17.92
N ARG A 172 -14.00 5.77 -17.95
CA ARG A 172 -13.44 4.59 -17.28
C ARG A 172 -12.10 4.17 -17.87
N ALA A 173 -11.94 4.23 -19.20
CA ALA A 173 -10.64 3.99 -19.83
C ALA A 173 -9.58 5.02 -19.39
N ASP A 174 -9.96 6.30 -19.30
CA ASP A 174 -9.08 7.37 -18.78
C ASP A 174 -8.72 7.16 -17.31
N ASN A 175 -9.66 6.68 -16.47
CA ASN A 175 -9.39 6.34 -15.07
C ASN A 175 -8.30 5.27 -14.96
N LEU A 176 -8.41 4.18 -15.73
CA LEU A 176 -7.41 3.10 -15.73
C LEU A 176 -6.05 3.56 -16.31
N ASN A 177 -6.05 4.48 -17.27
CA ASN A 177 -4.82 5.12 -17.76
C ASN A 177 -4.16 6.00 -16.69
N GLN A 178 -4.94 6.79 -15.95
CA GLN A 178 -4.45 7.58 -14.83
C GLN A 178 -3.83 6.70 -13.74
N LEU A 179 -4.51 5.60 -13.37
CA LEU A 179 -3.99 4.65 -12.39
C LEU A 179 -2.72 3.94 -12.90
N THR A 180 -2.64 3.62 -14.20
CA THR A 180 -1.42 3.06 -14.81
C THR A 180 -0.23 4.02 -14.62
N ALA A 181 -0.41 5.31 -14.92
CA ALA A 181 0.65 6.30 -14.72
C ALA A 181 1.06 6.41 -13.25
N PHE A 182 0.11 6.32 -12.31
CA PHE A 182 0.38 6.34 -10.88
C PHE A 182 1.16 5.10 -10.42
N ILE A 183 0.74 3.88 -10.82
CA ILE A 183 1.44 2.63 -10.49
C ILE A 183 2.87 2.65 -11.02
N GLN A 184 3.09 3.21 -12.21
CA GLN A 184 4.44 3.32 -12.81
C GLN A 184 5.36 4.26 -12.03
N SER A 185 4.84 5.31 -11.39
CA SER A 185 5.65 6.23 -10.59
C SER A 185 5.77 5.81 -9.11
N HIS A 186 4.78 5.16 -8.52
CA HIS A 186 4.73 4.87 -7.08
C HIS A 186 5.17 3.45 -6.73
N SER A 187 4.97 2.51 -7.66
CA SER A 187 5.13 1.07 -7.42
C SER A 187 6.09 0.40 -8.41
N ALA A 188 6.94 1.16 -9.10
CA ALA A 188 8.00 0.60 -9.92
C ALA A 188 8.84 -0.39 -9.08
N GLY A 189 9.06 -1.60 -9.58
CA GLY A 189 9.80 -2.66 -8.87
C GLY A 189 9.10 -3.25 -7.63
N ASN A 190 7.89 -2.80 -7.26
CA ASN A 190 7.16 -3.31 -6.10
C ASN A 190 6.08 -4.33 -6.48
N ALA A 191 5.76 -5.20 -5.52
CA ALA A 191 4.63 -6.12 -5.62
C ALA A 191 3.35 -5.31 -5.40
N VAL A 192 2.31 -5.60 -6.18
CA VAL A 192 1.09 -4.78 -6.23
C VAL A 192 -0.14 -5.66 -6.13
N VAL A 193 -1.16 -5.19 -5.42
CA VAL A 193 -2.54 -5.66 -5.49
C VAL A 193 -3.44 -4.48 -5.81
N VAL A 194 -4.22 -4.58 -6.89
CA VAL A 194 -5.26 -3.62 -7.28
C VAL A 194 -6.60 -4.32 -7.11
N MET A 195 -7.47 -3.79 -6.26
CA MET A 195 -8.80 -4.36 -6.10
C MET A 195 -9.86 -3.29 -5.83
N GLY A 196 -11.03 -3.49 -6.43
CA GLY A 196 -12.16 -2.60 -6.28
C GLY A 196 -13.19 -2.76 -7.39
N ASP A 197 -14.24 -1.94 -7.32
CA ASP A 197 -15.22 -1.75 -8.39
C ASP A 197 -14.59 -1.04 -9.60
N THR A 198 -14.10 -1.87 -10.53
CA THR A 198 -13.54 -1.36 -11.78
C THR A 198 -14.60 -0.98 -12.79
N ASN A 199 -15.90 -1.21 -12.53
CA ASN A 199 -16.98 -1.05 -13.49
C ASN A 199 -16.74 -1.71 -14.87
N THR A 200 -15.72 -2.58 -15.00
CA THR A 200 -15.29 -3.18 -16.28
C THR A 200 -15.71 -4.64 -16.41
N ARG A 201 -15.85 -5.06 -17.66
CA ARG A 201 -16.00 -6.45 -18.08
C ARG A 201 -15.01 -6.72 -19.21
N TYR A 202 -14.26 -7.82 -19.14
CA TYR A 202 -13.45 -8.33 -20.25
C TYR A 202 -14.29 -8.54 -21.51
N THR A 203 -15.55 -8.95 -21.35
CA THR A 203 -16.47 -9.17 -22.46
C THR A 203 -16.95 -7.89 -23.14
N ARG A 204 -16.86 -6.72 -22.48
CA ARG A 204 -17.35 -5.45 -23.04
C ARG A 204 -16.34 -4.84 -23.99
N THR A 205 -16.78 -4.51 -25.20
CA THR A 205 -15.91 -4.06 -26.30
C THR A 205 -15.12 -2.79 -25.99
N ALA A 206 -15.64 -1.86 -25.19
CA ALA A 206 -14.94 -0.62 -24.90
C ALA A 206 -14.05 -0.68 -23.65
N ASP A 207 -14.22 -1.69 -22.79
CA ASP A 207 -13.47 -1.77 -21.54
C ASP A 207 -12.01 -2.12 -21.75
N THR A 208 -11.14 -1.48 -20.98
CA THR A 208 -9.68 -1.56 -21.12
C THR A 208 -9.00 -2.33 -19.99
N ILE A 209 -9.72 -3.19 -19.26
CA ILE A 209 -9.16 -3.91 -18.10
C ILE A 209 -8.04 -4.88 -18.47
N ALA A 210 -8.12 -5.52 -19.64
CA ALA A 210 -7.05 -6.39 -20.15
C ALA A 210 -5.80 -5.57 -20.50
N GLU A 211 -5.98 -4.42 -21.15
CA GLU A 211 -4.91 -3.50 -21.49
C GLU A 211 -4.27 -2.88 -20.23
N PHE A 212 -5.08 -2.52 -19.23
CA PHE A 212 -4.62 -2.06 -17.91
C PHE A 212 -3.77 -3.14 -17.21
N GLY A 213 -4.26 -4.38 -17.19
CA GLY A 213 -3.53 -5.51 -16.62
C GLY A 213 -2.18 -5.70 -17.32
N ALA A 214 -2.17 -5.71 -18.66
CA ALA A 214 -0.95 -5.88 -19.45
C ALA A 214 0.06 -4.74 -19.24
N ALA A 215 -0.39 -3.47 -19.26
CA ALA A 215 0.48 -2.30 -19.11
C ALA A 215 1.17 -2.24 -17.74
N ASN A 216 0.56 -2.85 -16.72
CA ASN A 216 1.07 -2.90 -15.35
C ASN A 216 1.63 -4.29 -14.98
N GLY A 217 1.68 -5.25 -15.90
CA GLY A 217 2.15 -6.61 -15.59
C GLY A 217 1.32 -7.30 -14.50
N LEU A 218 0.03 -6.96 -14.38
CA LEU A 218 -0.90 -7.51 -13.41
C LEU A 218 -1.61 -8.74 -13.98
N THR A 219 -1.86 -9.71 -13.11
CA THR A 219 -2.71 -10.88 -13.38
C THR A 219 -3.99 -10.74 -12.55
N ASP A 220 -5.13 -10.99 -13.17
CA ASP A 220 -6.42 -11.05 -12.47
C ASP A 220 -6.63 -12.42 -11.84
N ALA A 221 -6.94 -12.45 -10.54
CA ALA A 221 -7.14 -13.67 -9.76
C ALA A 221 -8.30 -14.53 -10.31
N TRP A 222 -9.39 -13.91 -10.77
CA TRP A 222 -10.51 -14.60 -11.39
C TRP A 222 -10.08 -15.24 -12.72
N VAL A 223 -9.37 -14.48 -13.55
CA VAL A 223 -8.86 -14.99 -14.83
C VAL A 223 -7.91 -16.16 -14.60
N GLN A 224 -6.99 -16.03 -13.65
CA GLN A 224 -6.01 -17.07 -13.35
C GLN A 224 -6.66 -18.34 -12.81
N LEU A 225 -7.53 -18.22 -11.81
CA LEU A 225 -8.03 -19.36 -11.04
C LEU A 225 -9.31 -19.97 -11.61
N VAL A 226 -10.17 -19.15 -12.23
CA VAL A 226 -11.48 -19.59 -12.75
C VAL A 226 -11.48 -19.75 -14.26
N ARG A 227 -10.72 -18.90 -14.98
CA ARG A 227 -10.64 -18.91 -16.46
C ARG A 227 -9.41 -19.63 -17.01
N GLY A 228 -8.58 -20.22 -16.16
CA GLY A 228 -7.38 -20.94 -16.57
C GLY A 228 -6.31 -20.05 -17.21
N GLY A 229 -6.20 -18.80 -16.75
CA GLY A 229 -5.20 -17.83 -17.21
C GLY A 229 -5.52 -17.13 -18.53
N THR A 230 -6.68 -17.41 -19.15
CA THR A 230 -7.10 -16.75 -20.40
C THR A 230 -8.37 -15.93 -20.16
N PRO A 231 -8.34 -14.60 -20.27
CA PRO A 231 -9.53 -13.78 -20.06
C PRO A 231 -10.57 -14.04 -21.17
N PRO A 232 -11.86 -13.77 -20.93
CA PRO A 232 -12.87 -13.72 -21.98
C PRO A 232 -12.44 -12.81 -23.14
N ALA A 233 -12.89 -13.14 -24.36
CA ALA A 233 -12.59 -12.32 -25.52
C ALA A 233 -13.38 -11.00 -25.49
N LYS A 234 -12.70 -9.89 -25.77
CA LYS A 234 -13.32 -8.57 -25.89
C LYS A 234 -14.41 -8.58 -26.96
N GLY A 235 -15.61 -8.16 -26.58
CA GLY A 235 -16.80 -8.18 -27.44
C GLY A 235 -17.51 -9.53 -27.55
N SER A 236 -17.12 -10.55 -26.78
CA SER A 236 -17.90 -11.79 -26.70
C SER A 236 -19.19 -11.59 -25.89
N ASP A 237 -20.09 -12.58 -25.94
CA ASP A 237 -21.31 -12.57 -25.13
C ASP A 237 -21.00 -12.31 -23.65
N ALA A 238 -21.82 -11.47 -23.02
CA ALA A 238 -21.69 -11.12 -21.62
C ALA A 238 -21.90 -12.35 -20.72
N LEU A 239 -21.01 -12.53 -19.76
CA LEU A 239 -21.09 -13.59 -18.75
C LEU A 239 -21.90 -13.09 -17.56
N VAL A 240 -23.22 -12.97 -17.74
CA VAL A 240 -24.10 -12.38 -16.73
C VAL A 240 -24.21 -13.27 -15.49
N CYS A 241 -24.12 -12.65 -14.31
CA CYS A 241 -24.36 -13.31 -13.02
C CYS A 241 -25.86 -13.31 -12.69
N ASP A 242 -26.40 -14.46 -12.29
CA ASP A 242 -27.74 -14.56 -11.72
C ASP A 242 -27.66 -14.42 -10.20
N GLN A 243 -28.07 -13.26 -9.70
CA GLN A 243 -28.04 -12.90 -8.27
C GLN A 243 -29.36 -13.24 -7.55
N THR A 244 -30.29 -13.93 -8.20
CA THR A 244 -31.59 -14.29 -7.59
C THR A 244 -31.54 -15.54 -6.71
N GLY A 245 -30.46 -16.33 -6.84
CA GLY A 245 -30.24 -17.54 -6.04
C GLY A 245 -29.53 -17.27 -4.72
N ALA A 246 -29.37 -18.31 -3.89
CA ALA A 246 -28.61 -18.22 -2.63
C ALA A 246 -27.08 -18.19 -2.84
N THR A 247 -26.62 -18.41 -4.08
CA THR A 247 -25.20 -18.45 -4.47
C THR A 247 -25.05 -17.89 -5.88
N VAL A 248 -23.97 -17.16 -6.13
CA VAL A 248 -23.56 -16.73 -7.48
C VAL A 248 -22.34 -17.55 -7.89
N PRO A 249 -22.35 -18.25 -9.04
CA PRO A 249 -21.22 -19.07 -9.44
C PRO A 249 -20.05 -18.19 -9.90
N ASN A 250 -18.82 -18.59 -9.54
CA ASN A 250 -17.61 -17.90 -9.98
C ASN A 250 -17.42 -17.86 -11.50
N THR A 251 -18.16 -18.65 -12.28
CA THR A 251 -18.01 -18.71 -13.75
C THR A 251 -18.59 -17.51 -14.48
N CYS A 252 -19.49 -16.75 -13.86
CA CYS A 252 -19.97 -15.48 -14.40
C CYS A 252 -18.97 -14.35 -14.14
N GLU A 253 -19.17 -13.21 -14.79
CA GLU A 253 -18.32 -12.04 -14.67
C GLU A 253 -19.01 -10.95 -13.84
N VAL A 254 -18.34 -10.48 -12.79
CA VAL A 254 -18.70 -9.27 -12.04
C VAL A 254 -17.81 -8.09 -12.46
N VAL A 255 -18.14 -6.87 -12.06
CA VAL A 255 -17.37 -5.67 -12.43
C VAL A 255 -16.23 -5.35 -11.46
N ASP A 256 -16.34 -5.84 -10.23
CA ASP A 256 -15.29 -5.83 -9.22
C ASP A 256 -14.15 -6.76 -9.66
N LYS A 257 -12.89 -6.35 -9.44
CA LYS A 257 -11.70 -7.13 -9.84
C LYS A 257 -10.68 -7.19 -8.72
N ILE A 258 -9.87 -8.26 -8.72
CA ILE A 258 -8.66 -8.38 -7.89
C ILE A 258 -7.51 -8.74 -8.83
N LEU A 259 -6.64 -7.77 -9.10
CA LEU A 259 -5.45 -7.94 -9.93
C LEU A 259 -4.19 -7.83 -9.07
N TYR A 260 -3.14 -8.56 -9.43
CA TYR A 260 -1.91 -8.57 -8.64
C TYR A 260 -0.66 -8.80 -9.50
N ARG A 261 0.50 -8.39 -8.99
CA ARG A 261 1.81 -8.79 -9.52
C ARG A 261 2.82 -9.00 -8.41
N SER A 262 3.73 -9.94 -8.64
CA SER A 262 4.95 -10.09 -7.85
C SER A 262 5.96 -8.98 -8.14
N SER A 263 6.99 -8.88 -7.30
CA SER A 263 8.22 -8.15 -7.60
C SER A 263 9.43 -9.07 -7.61
N LYS A 264 10.60 -8.49 -7.86
CA LYS A 264 11.89 -9.17 -7.70
C LYS A 264 12.17 -9.57 -6.25
N LEU A 265 11.56 -8.89 -5.26
CA LEU A 265 11.69 -9.20 -3.84
C LEU A 265 10.61 -10.15 -3.33
N VAL A 266 9.35 -9.90 -3.69
CA VAL A 266 8.17 -10.57 -3.12
C VAL A 266 7.43 -11.31 -4.21
N SER A 267 7.32 -12.63 -4.08
CA SER A 267 6.41 -13.44 -4.89
C SER A 267 5.02 -13.39 -4.27
N LEU A 268 4.01 -13.06 -5.08
CA LEU A 268 2.59 -13.18 -4.74
C LEU A 268 1.94 -14.23 -5.63
N ASN A 269 1.12 -15.09 -5.03
CA ASN A 269 0.36 -16.09 -5.77
C ASN A 269 -1.06 -16.16 -5.21
N ALA A 270 -2.06 -15.83 -6.03
CA ALA A 270 -3.45 -16.09 -5.68
C ALA A 270 -3.67 -17.61 -5.58
N THR A 271 -4.21 -18.08 -4.45
CA THR A 271 -4.46 -19.50 -4.16
C THR A 271 -5.95 -19.84 -4.17
N SER A 272 -6.82 -18.85 -4.03
CA SER A 272 -8.26 -19.00 -4.17
C SER A 272 -8.89 -17.70 -4.66
N TYR A 273 -10.06 -17.83 -5.27
CA TYR A 273 -10.98 -16.75 -5.64
C TYR A 273 -12.39 -17.22 -5.31
N ASP A 274 -13.22 -16.34 -4.75
CA ASP A 274 -14.63 -16.63 -4.56
C ASP A 274 -15.49 -15.36 -4.68
N ASN A 275 -16.70 -15.52 -5.21
CA ASN A 275 -17.78 -14.57 -5.07
C ASN A 275 -18.50 -14.88 -3.74
N GLU A 276 -18.42 -13.95 -2.81
CA GLU A 276 -18.85 -14.11 -1.42
C GLU A 276 -20.35 -13.84 -1.22
N HIS A 277 -21.14 -13.75 -2.30
CA HIS A 277 -22.58 -13.50 -2.30
C HIS A 277 -23.33 -14.17 -1.13
N ALA A 278 -23.17 -15.49 -0.98
CA ALA A 278 -23.88 -16.28 0.04
C ALA A 278 -23.59 -15.82 1.48
N LYS A 279 -22.41 -15.23 1.74
CA LYS A 279 -22.04 -14.70 3.06
C LYS A 279 -22.59 -13.30 3.31
N PHE A 280 -23.09 -12.61 2.30
CA PHE A 280 -23.56 -11.22 2.39
C PHE A 280 -25.03 -11.06 1.99
N LEU A 281 -25.85 -12.03 2.39
CA LEU A 281 -27.32 -11.97 2.35
C LEU A 281 -27.93 -11.71 3.73
N THR A 282 -29.05 -11.01 3.78
CA THR A 282 -29.94 -11.00 4.94
C THR A 282 -30.53 -12.41 5.18
N ASP A 283 -31.17 -12.59 6.34
CA ASP A 283 -31.80 -13.88 6.69
C ASP A 283 -32.93 -14.29 5.72
N ASP A 284 -33.55 -13.33 5.04
CA ASP A 284 -34.56 -13.53 3.99
C ASP A 284 -33.95 -13.60 2.56
N GLY A 285 -32.62 -13.64 2.45
CA GLY A 285 -31.92 -13.89 1.19
C GLY A 285 -31.75 -12.66 0.29
N LEU A 286 -31.91 -11.44 0.81
CA LEU A 286 -31.68 -10.21 0.08
C LEU A 286 -30.22 -9.78 0.19
N MET A 287 -29.65 -9.23 -0.88
CA MET A 287 -28.28 -8.74 -0.86
C MET A 287 -28.13 -7.53 0.07
N LEU A 288 -27.05 -7.48 0.84
CA LEU A 288 -26.75 -6.34 1.73
C LEU A 288 -26.30 -5.09 0.94
N SER A 289 -25.76 -5.29 -0.26
CA SER A 289 -25.42 -4.26 -1.25
C SER A 289 -26.03 -4.62 -2.61
N ASP A 290 -25.93 -3.75 -3.60
CA ASP A 290 -26.25 -4.06 -4.99
C ASP A 290 -25.08 -4.75 -5.74
N HIS A 291 -23.91 -4.85 -5.10
CA HIS A 291 -22.76 -5.60 -5.58
C HIS A 291 -22.59 -6.95 -4.87
N ASP A 292 -21.96 -7.90 -5.56
CA ASP A 292 -21.44 -9.11 -4.92
C ASP A 292 -20.01 -8.86 -4.44
N PRO A 293 -19.69 -9.13 -3.17
CA PRO A 293 -18.30 -9.04 -2.70
C PRO A 293 -17.45 -10.13 -3.34
N ILE A 294 -16.20 -9.79 -3.68
CA ILE A 294 -15.24 -10.78 -4.19
C ILE A 294 -14.03 -10.89 -3.27
N THR A 295 -13.53 -12.11 -3.10
CA THR A 295 -12.35 -12.41 -2.29
C THR A 295 -11.28 -13.13 -3.11
N ALA A 296 -10.03 -12.96 -2.67
CA ALA A 296 -8.95 -13.86 -3.04
C ALA A 296 -8.07 -14.13 -1.82
N SER A 297 -7.51 -15.34 -1.75
CA SER A 297 -6.39 -15.63 -0.83
C SER A 297 -5.08 -15.62 -1.59
N PHE A 298 -4.02 -15.13 -0.94
CA PHE A 298 -2.68 -15.08 -1.46
C PHE A 298 -1.73 -15.87 -0.57
N SER A 299 -0.83 -16.63 -1.19
CA SER A 299 0.45 -16.98 -0.57
C SER A 299 1.50 -15.99 -1.02
N TRP A 300 2.42 -15.65 -0.11
CA TRP A 300 3.55 -14.78 -0.42
C TRP A 300 4.85 -15.38 0.09
N SER A 301 5.95 -15.05 -0.59
CA SER A 301 7.31 -15.35 -0.12
C SER A 301 8.29 -14.26 -0.52
N ARG A 302 9.25 -13.98 0.36
CA ARG A 302 10.41 -13.16 0.07
C ARG A 302 11.48 -14.01 -0.59
N THR A 303 12.09 -13.52 -1.66
CA THR A 303 13.24 -14.19 -2.27
C THR A 303 14.44 -14.28 -1.32
N ALA A 304 15.20 -15.36 -1.42
CA ALA A 304 16.42 -15.55 -0.64
C ALA A 304 17.58 -14.62 -1.06
N SER A 305 17.48 -13.97 -2.23
CA SER A 305 18.55 -13.12 -2.78
C SER A 305 18.60 -11.72 -2.18
N PHE A 306 17.48 -11.23 -1.62
CA PHE A 306 17.33 -9.85 -1.17
C PHE A 306 16.62 -9.79 0.18
N GLN A 307 17.07 -8.86 1.02
CA GLN A 307 16.35 -8.40 2.22
C GLN A 307 16.28 -6.88 2.17
N LEU A 308 15.19 -6.29 2.63
CA LEU A 308 15.09 -4.85 2.79
C LEU A 308 15.04 -4.51 4.27
N SER A 309 15.54 -3.34 4.65
CA SER A 309 15.21 -2.75 5.95
C SER A 309 13.85 -2.06 5.88
N ASP A 310 13.25 -1.84 7.05
CA ASP A 310 12.23 -0.80 7.17
C ASP A 310 12.78 0.56 6.72
N GLN A 311 11.90 1.38 6.15
CA GLN A 311 12.21 2.76 5.78
C GLN A 311 12.24 3.67 7.03
N PHE A 312 12.81 4.86 6.88
CA PHE A 312 12.87 5.91 7.90
C PHE A 312 12.87 7.27 7.21
N GLY A 313 12.14 8.26 7.72
CA GLY A 313 11.88 9.54 7.06
C GLY A 313 10.40 9.80 6.80
N GLY A 314 10.10 10.80 5.96
CA GLY A 314 8.76 11.35 5.77
C GLY A 314 8.07 11.07 4.43
N PRO A 315 6.78 11.44 4.30
CA PRO A 315 5.91 11.16 3.14
C PRO A 315 6.18 12.04 1.90
N HIS A 316 7.35 12.67 1.80
CA HIS A 316 7.62 13.69 0.77
C HIS A 316 8.49 13.14 -0.34
N GLY A 317 8.63 13.91 -1.43
CA GLY A 317 9.44 13.49 -2.57
C GLY A 317 8.82 12.34 -3.37
N ASP A 318 9.50 11.94 -4.42
CA ASP A 318 9.07 10.89 -5.33
C ASP A 318 9.55 9.50 -4.85
N TYR A 319 8.73 8.48 -5.07
CA TYR A 319 9.05 7.09 -4.74
C TYR A 319 10.20 6.55 -5.59
N TYR A 320 11.04 5.72 -4.97
CA TYR A 320 12.05 4.96 -5.69
C TYR A 320 12.36 3.62 -5.02
N THR A 321 12.88 2.69 -5.81
CA THR A 321 13.56 1.48 -5.33
C THR A 321 14.62 1.04 -6.33
N ASP A 322 15.77 0.62 -5.83
CA ASP A 322 16.87 0.13 -6.66
C ASP A 322 16.75 -1.37 -6.97
N ILE A 323 15.70 -2.05 -6.48
CA ILE A 323 15.65 -3.52 -6.46
C ILE A 323 15.90 -4.15 -7.83
N ASP A 324 15.37 -3.57 -8.91
CA ASP A 324 15.56 -4.08 -10.27
C ASP A 324 16.98 -3.81 -10.79
N SER A 325 17.60 -2.71 -10.38
CA SER A 325 18.97 -2.31 -10.71
C SER A 325 20.06 -3.04 -9.91
N VAL A 326 19.70 -3.73 -8.82
CA VAL A 326 20.63 -4.46 -7.94
C VAL A 326 20.64 -5.96 -8.27
N PRO A 327 21.75 -6.52 -8.81
CA PRO A 327 21.89 -7.97 -8.98
C PRO A 327 21.93 -8.72 -7.64
N ALA A 328 21.56 -10.00 -7.65
CA ALA A 328 21.78 -10.87 -6.50
C ALA A 328 23.29 -10.95 -6.19
N GLY A 329 23.66 -10.79 -4.91
CA GLY A 329 25.06 -10.75 -4.49
C GLY A 329 25.83 -9.48 -4.90
N ALA A 330 25.13 -8.42 -5.31
CA ALA A 330 25.77 -7.16 -5.66
C ALA A 330 26.62 -6.61 -4.50
N ARG A 331 27.77 -6.02 -4.84
CA ARG A 331 28.68 -5.42 -3.88
C ARG A 331 28.91 -3.96 -4.24
N ALA A 332 28.78 -3.08 -3.25
CA ALA A 332 29.21 -1.70 -3.39
C ALA A 332 30.74 -1.61 -3.43
N THR A 333 31.29 -0.76 -4.30
CA THR A 333 32.69 -0.36 -4.37
C THR A 333 32.92 1.07 -3.88
N ALA A 334 31.86 1.87 -3.78
CA ALA A 334 31.91 3.18 -3.15
C ALA A 334 30.56 3.55 -2.55
N VAL A 335 30.61 4.37 -1.49
CA VAL A 335 29.46 5.07 -0.90
C VAL A 335 29.67 6.57 -1.13
N SER A 336 28.60 7.30 -1.45
CA SER A 336 28.65 8.74 -1.63
C SER A 336 27.52 9.44 -0.87
N LEU A 337 27.80 10.65 -0.40
CA LEU A 337 26.83 11.56 0.19
C LEU A 337 26.95 12.93 -0.46
N ARG A 338 25.84 13.63 -0.59
CA ARG A 338 25.82 15.10 -0.68
C ARG A 338 25.12 15.61 0.56
N SER A 339 25.79 16.47 1.33
CA SER A 339 25.20 16.97 2.57
C SER A 339 25.65 18.39 2.93
N GLY A 340 24.77 19.09 3.63
CA GLY A 340 25.05 20.33 4.34
C GLY A 340 24.50 20.23 5.76
N ALA A 341 23.46 21.00 6.07
CA ALA A 341 22.71 20.84 7.32
C ALA A 341 21.86 19.56 7.35
N ARG A 342 21.50 19.05 6.16
CA ARG A 342 20.72 17.81 5.92
C ARG A 342 21.43 16.95 4.88
N VAL A 343 20.88 15.77 4.60
CA VAL A 343 21.34 14.92 3.49
C VAL A 343 20.58 15.28 2.23
N ASP A 344 21.28 15.89 1.28
CA ASP A 344 20.74 16.25 -0.03
C ASP A 344 20.67 15.01 -0.94
N GLN A 345 21.67 14.12 -0.88
CA GLN A 345 21.71 12.90 -1.71
C GLN A 345 22.46 11.76 -1.02
N MET A 346 22.00 10.52 -1.23
CA MET A 346 22.75 9.30 -0.92
C MET A 346 23.02 8.50 -2.18
N GLY A 347 24.18 7.83 -2.24
CA GLY A 347 24.51 6.99 -3.38
C GLY A 347 25.46 5.83 -3.10
N LEU A 348 25.42 4.85 -3.99
CA LEU A 348 26.32 3.70 -4.06
C LEU A 348 26.81 3.53 -5.49
N THR A 349 28.07 3.11 -5.63
CA THR A 349 28.55 2.53 -6.88
C THR A 349 28.74 1.04 -6.66
N LEU A 350 28.15 0.21 -7.52
CA LEU A 350 28.27 -1.24 -7.48
C LEU A 350 29.49 -1.70 -8.29
N ALA A 351 30.02 -2.88 -7.98
CA ALA A 351 31.17 -3.47 -8.66
C ALA A 351 30.97 -3.66 -10.17
N GLY A 352 29.72 -3.76 -10.63
CA GLY A 352 29.35 -3.80 -12.04
C GLY A 352 29.37 -2.44 -12.75
N GLY A 353 29.71 -1.35 -12.06
CA GLY A 353 29.72 0.01 -12.58
C GLY A 353 28.39 0.77 -12.45
N THR A 354 27.30 0.11 -12.04
CA THR A 354 26.02 0.76 -11.76
C THR A 354 26.16 1.77 -10.64
N THR A 355 25.76 3.01 -10.87
CA THR A 355 25.64 4.05 -9.84
C THR A 355 24.17 4.22 -9.47
N LEU A 356 23.88 4.13 -8.18
CA LEU A 356 22.58 4.37 -7.57
C LEU A 356 22.70 5.68 -6.79
N ALA A 357 21.83 6.65 -7.04
CA ALA A 357 21.86 7.94 -6.36
C ALA A 357 20.44 8.52 -6.25
N HIS A 358 20.05 8.91 -5.04
CA HIS A 358 18.71 9.43 -4.73
C HIS A 358 18.81 10.71 -3.90
N GLY A 359 18.00 11.71 -4.25
CA GLY A 359 18.06 13.08 -3.74
C GLY A 359 18.73 14.07 -4.71
N GLY A 360 18.70 15.35 -4.35
CA GLY A 360 19.06 16.46 -5.23
C GLY A 360 20.55 16.80 -5.30
N THR A 361 20.88 17.87 -6.00
CA THR A 361 22.26 18.32 -6.26
C THR A 361 22.80 19.30 -5.23
N GLY A 362 22.06 19.55 -4.15
CA GLY A 362 22.49 20.42 -3.05
C GLY A 362 23.69 19.88 -2.27
N GLY A 363 24.03 20.52 -1.16
CA GLY A 363 25.11 20.10 -0.27
C GLY A 363 26.50 20.01 -0.89
N THR A 364 27.46 19.52 -0.10
CA THR A 364 28.82 19.20 -0.54
C THR A 364 28.95 17.70 -0.74
N ALA A 365 29.49 17.30 -1.90
CA ALA A 365 29.74 15.90 -2.22
C ALA A 365 30.93 15.33 -1.43
N SER A 366 30.77 14.13 -0.92
CA SER A 366 31.82 13.32 -0.30
C SER A 366 31.63 11.86 -0.67
N SER A 367 32.72 11.08 -0.63
CA SER A 367 32.67 9.67 -0.99
C SER A 367 33.70 8.86 -0.20
N LEU A 368 33.36 7.60 0.06
CA LEU A 368 34.25 6.58 0.58
C LEU A 368 34.38 5.46 -0.45
N THR A 369 35.57 5.29 -1.00
CA THR A 369 35.89 4.11 -1.84
C THR A 369 36.17 2.93 -0.92
N LEU A 370 35.56 1.78 -1.22
CA LEU A 370 35.69 0.56 -0.42
C LEU A 370 36.89 -0.26 -0.89
N GLY A 371 37.77 -0.62 0.04
CA GLY A 371 38.94 -1.45 -0.21
C GLY A 371 38.60 -2.90 -0.57
N SER A 372 39.63 -3.71 -0.80
CA SER A 372 39.45 -5.16 -1.01
C SER A 372 38.85 -5.82 0.24
N GLY A 373 37.81 -6.63 0.07
CA GLY A 373 37.10 -7.28 1.18
C GLY A 373 36.28 -6.33 2.08
N GLU A 374 36.22 -5.04 1.76
CA GLU A 374 35.43 -4.06 2.50
C GLU A 374 33.98 -4.02 2.00
N TYR A 375 33.02 -3.93 2.91
CA TYR A 375 31.61 -3.81 2.60
C TYR A 375 30.89 -2.99 3.68
N VAL A 376 29.77 -2.39 3.28
CA VAL A 376 28.94 -1.57 4.16
C VAL A 376 28.11 -2.48 5.06
N THR A 377 28.26 -2.33 6.38
CA THR A 377 27.60 -3.15 7.40
C THR A 377 26.37 -2.48 7.98
N GLY A 378 26.27 -1.16 7.91
CA GLY A 378 25.10 -0.45 8.43
C GLY A 378 25.14 1.05 8.18
N ALA A 379 24.03 1.69 8.50
CA ALA A 379 23.85 3.13 8.42
C ALA A 379 23.09 3.65 9.65
N GLN A 380 23.61 4.72 10.24
CA GLN A 380 22.86 5.55 11.20
C GLN A 380 22.19 6.67 10.42
N LEU A 381 20.90 6.88 10.66
CA LEU A 381 20.08 7.92 10.06
C LEU A 381 19.48 8.77 11.17
N CYS A 382 19.36 10.08 10.94
CA CYS A 382 18.56 10.94 11.80
C CYS A 382 17.64 11.81 10.95
N GLU A 383 16.39 11.96 11.37
CA GLU A 383 15.39 12.76 10.67
C GLU A 383 15.02 14.02 11.45
N GLY A 384 14.42 14.97 10.76
CA GLY A 384 13.90 16.19 11.37
C GLY A 384 13.01 16.95 10.41
N GLN A 385 12.40 18.02 10.88
CA GLN A 385 11.54 18.86 10.05
C GLN A 385 12.28 20.06 9.46
N LYS A 386 12.01 20.33 8.19
CA LYS A 386 12.33 21.59 7.52
C LYS A 386 11.14 22.06 6.72
N ASP A 387 10.73 23.31 6.97
CA ASP A 387 9.65 23.98 6.23
C ASP A 387 8.34 23.15 6.20
N GLY A 388 8.07 22.42 7.28
CA GLY A 388 6.90 21.53 7.40
C GLY A 388 7.09 20.11 6.86
N ASN A 389 8.23 19.81 6.22
CA ASN A 389 8.52 18.49 5.66
C ASN A 389 9.53 17.71 6.52
N THR A 390 9.26 16.44 6.81
CA THR A 390 10.21 15.54 7.44
C THR A 390 11.25 15.06 6.43
N ARG A 391 12.54 15.18 6.77
CA ARG A 391 13.66 14.83 5.87
C ARG A 391 14.76 14.12 6.63
N ILE A 392 15.67 13.46 5.91
CA ILE A 392 16.90 12.92 6.49
C ILE A 392 17.91 14.05 6.73
N PHE A 393 18.15 14.33 8.00
CA PHE A 393 19.09 15.35 8.45
C PHE A 393 20.52 14.83 8.55
N TYR A 394 20.71 13.55 8.83
CA TYR A 394 22.03 12.94 8.99
C TYR A 394 22.06 11.53 8.44
N ALA A 395 23.20 11.17 7.86
CA ALA A 395 23.52 9.79 7.54
C ALA A 395 24.98 9.50 7.89
N LYS A 396 25.23 8.31 8.43
CA LYS A 396 26.57 7.74 8.62
C LYS A 396 26.59 6.28 8.22
N PHE A 397 27.28 5.97 7.13
CA PHE A 397 27.59 4.61 6.72
C PHE A 397 28.81 4.09 7.46
N THR A 398 28.78 2.82 7.87
CA THR A 398 29.91 2.13 8.52
C THR A 398 30.24 0.85 7.76
N THR A 399 31.53 0.51 7.70
CA THR A 399 32.02 -0.70 7.01
C THR A 399 32.53 -1.76 7.98
N ASN A 400 32.73 -2.98 7.48
CA ASN A 400 33.30 -4.07 8.27
C ASN A 400 34.76 -3.83 8.72
N LEU A 401 35.47 -2.90 8.08
CA LEU A 401 36.84 -2.53 8.45
C LEU A 401 36.90 -1.32 9.40
N GLY A 402 35.74 -0.81 9.84
CA GLY A 402 35.64 0.32 10.76
C GLY A 402 35.74 1.69 10.08
N ASN A 403 35.82 1.75 8.76
CA ASN A 403 35.74 3.02 8.03
C ASN A 403 34.30 3.53 8.04
N SER A 404 34.13 4.84 7.87
CA SER A 404 32.80 5.45 7.79
C SER A 404 32.77 6.67 6.88
N LEU A 405 31.59 6.94 6.33
CA LEU A 405 31.25 8.17 5.62
C LEU A 405 30.03 8.78 6.30
N ALA A 406 30.15 10.03 6.75
CA ALA A 406 29.06 10.73 7.43
C ALA A 406 28.84 12.14 6.85
N GLY A 407 27.61 12.63 6.96
CA GLY A 407 27.24 13.96 6.51
C GLY A 407 25.91 14.41 7.13
N GLY A 408 25.68 15.72 7.17
CA GLY A 408 24.48 16.31 7.76
C GLY A 408 24.61 16.62 9.26
N THR A 409 23.48 16.88 9.92
CA THR A 409 23.40 17.24 11.35
C THR A 409 22.55 16.24 12.11
N THR A 410 23.06 15.66 13.19
CA THR A 410 22.28 14.74 14.04
C THR A 410 21.10 15.45 14.68
N THR A 411 19.99 14.75 14.86
CA THR A 411 18.81 15.20 15.61
C THR A 411 18.58 14.29 16.82
N SER A 412 17.50 14.51 17.56
CA SER A 412 17.09 13.61 18.64
C SER A 412 16.42 12.32 18.14
N ASP A 413 15.99 12.32 16.87
CA ASP A 413 15.29 11.18 16.27
C ASP A 413 16.20 10.49 15.26
N CYS A 414 16.74 9.34 15.69
CA CYS A 414 17.70 8.58 14.90
C CYS A 414 17.43 7.09 14.99
N VAL A 415 17.71 6.39 13.89
CA VAL A 415 17.71 4.93 13.82
C VAL A 415 19.05 4.43 13.30
N THR A 416 19.43 3.21 13.66
CA THR A 416 20.53 2.49 13.02
C THR A 416 19.97 1.25 12.32
N ARG A 417 20.27 1.10 11.03
CA ARG A 417 19.96 -0.09 10.24
C ARG A 417 21.26 -0.85 10.00
N THR A 418 21.26 -2.13 10.35
CA THR A 418 22.43 -3.01 10.22
C THR A 418 22.09 -4.13 9.25
N ALA A 419 22.98 -4.38 8.29
CA ALA A 419 22.86 -5.53 7.41
C ALA A 419 22.92 -6.83 8.23
N PRO A 420 22.04 -7.82 7.96
CA PRO A 420 22.08 -9.10 8.65
C PRO A 420 23.44 -9.80 8.52
N SER A 421 23.75 -10.71 9.43
CA SER A 421 25.00 -11.50 9.35
C SER A 421 25.09 -12.26 8.03
N GLY A 422 26.19 -12.07 7.30
CA GLY A 422 26.34 -12.65 5.94
C GLY A 422 25.84 -11.76 4.81
N TRP A 423 25.31 -10.57 5.11
CA TRP A 423 24.75 -9.62 4.14
C TRP A 423 25.51 -8.31 4.13
N GLN A 424 25.26 -7.48 3.10
CA GLN A 424 25.81 -6.14 2.93
C GLN A 424 24.78 -5.19 2.32
N ILE A 425 24.89 -3.89 2.57
CA ILE A 425 24.08 -2.87 1.88
C ILE A 425 24.53 -2.76 0.42
N ALA A 426 23.57 -2.87 -0.50
CA ALA A 426 23.80 -2.88 -1.95
C ALA A 426 22.83 -2.01 -2.76
N GLY A 427 21.89 -1.32 -2.11
CA GLY A 427 20.96 -0.40 -2.77
C GLY A 427 20.04 0.28 -1.78
N PHE A 428 19.10 1.06 -2.30
CA PHE A 428 18.16 1.84 -1.52
C PHE A 428 16.72 1.65 -1.99
N HIS A 429 15.77 1.94 -1.10
CA HIS A 429 14.36 2.16 -1.43
C HIS A 429 13.83 3.27 -0.54
N GLY A 430 12.85 4.05 -1.01
CA GLY A 430 12.33 5.16 -0.22
C GLY A 430 11.72 6.27 -1.07
N ARG A 431 11.92 7.51 -0.62
CA ARG A 431 11.41 8.72 -1.27
C ARG A 431 12.44 9.84 -1.27
N SER A 432 12.51 10.59 -2.37
CA SER A 432 13.41 11.74 -2.46
C SER A 432 12.94 12.77 -3.47
N GLY A 433 13.33 14.02 -3.25
CA GLY A 433 13.23 15.11 -4.23
C GLY A 433 14.52 15.91 -4.25
N ASP A 434 14.45 17.19 -3.90
CA ASP A 434 15.63 18.05 -3.77
C ASP A 434 16.58 17.61 -2.63
N GLU A 435 16.06 16.88 -1.64
CA GLU A 435 16.80 16.25 -0.55
C GLU A 435 16.28 14.80 -0.35
N VAL A 436 16.91 14.02 0.54
CA VAL A 436 16.41 12.67 0.87
C VAL A 436 15.31 12.78 1.92
N ASP A 437 14.10 12.35 1.57
CA ASP A 437 12.91 12.48 2.43
C ASP A 437 12.68 11.21 3.25
N LYS A 438 12.81 10.03 2.64
CA LYS A 438 12.65 8.72 3.28
C LYS A 438 13.58 7.68 2.68
N ILE A 439 14.16 6.81 3.50
CA ILE A 439 15.12 5.82 3.02
C ILE A 439 15.11 4.52 3.84
N GLY A 440 15.22 3.41 3.12
CA GLY A 440 15.60 2.09 3.61
C GLY A 440 16.68 1.49 2.71
N PHE A 441 17.20 0.33 3.13
CA PHE A 441 18.34 -0.30 2.47
C PHE A 441 17.95 -1.64 1.85
N ILE A 442 18.53 -1.92 0.68
CA ILE A 442 18.51 -3.23 0.06
C ILE A 442 19.79 -3.95 0.46
N TYR A 443 19.62 -5.14 1.01
CA TYR A 443 20.69 -6.04 1.38
C TYR A 443 20.80 -7.20 0.39
N THR A 444 22.04 -7.59 0.07
CA THR A 444 22.35 -8.83 -0.65
C THR A 444 23.31 -9.70 0.16
N GLN A 445 23.31 -11.00 -0.11
CA GLN A 445 24.29 -11.92 0.45
C GLN A 445 25.72 -11.56 -0.04
N ARG A 446 26.72 -11.80 0.82
CA ARG A 446 28.13 -11.50 0.57
C ARG A 446 28.87 -12.63 -0.15
#